data_AF-A0A482RJK3-F1
#
_entry.id   AF-A0A482RJK3-F1
#
_cell.length_a   1.000
_cell.length_b   1.000
_cell.length_c   1.000
_cell.angle_alpha   90.00
_cell.angle_beta   90.00
_cell.angle_gamma   90.00
#
_symmetry.space_group_name_H-M   'P 1'
#
loop_
_entity.id
_entity.type
_entity.pdbx_description
1 polymer ?
#
loop_
_entity_poly.entity_id
_entity_poly.type
_entity_poly.pdbx_seq_one_letter_code
_entity_poly.pdbx_strand_id
1 'polypeptide(L)'
;MYARVVTLRTCLRARSRALCSLELLTHEDDYFAFILGLAPHCATVQHFCNTEVEAVHTDADQIQIIALAKAWGVRVRIAYLDATPGMTASEIVFPEDGSVDAAAGAPVEVTLLYRPGHYDVAYAK
;
A
#
# COMPACT_ATOMS: atom_id res chain seq x y z
N MET A 1 29.94 -3.91 -7.55
CA MET A 1 28.91 -4.60 -6.73
C MET A 1 27.80 -3.66 -6.26
N TYR A 2 28.12 -2.42 -5.84
CA TYR A 2 27.16 -1.41 -5.35
C TYR A 2 26.11 -0.98 -6.41
N ALA A 3 26.52 -0.74 -7.66
CA ALA A 3 25.62 -0.32 -8.73
C ALA A 3 24.47 -1.32 -8.99
N ARG A 4 24.74 -2.62 -8.95
CA ARG A 4 23.71 -3.66 -9.16
C ARG A 4 22.64 -3.66 -8.07
N VAL A 5 23.02 -3.38 -6.82
CA VAL A 5 22.08 -3.34 -5.68
C VAL A 5 21.20 -2.10 -5.75
N VAL A 6 21.78 -0.95 -6.14
CA VAL A 6 21.01 0.30 -6.34
C VAL A 6 20.02 0.14 -7.50
N THR A 7 20.47 -0.39 -8.63
CA THR A 7 19.59 -0.64 -9.79
C THR A 7 18.45 -1.60 -9.45
N LEU A 8 18.73 -2.70 -8.74
CA LEU A 8 17.69 -3.66 -8.35
C LEU A 8 16.61 -3.01 -7.46
N ARG A 9 17.02 -2.21 -6.47
CA ARG A 9 16.10 -1.50 -5.57
C ARG A 9 15.20 -0.52 -6.33
N THR A 10 15.78 0.25 -7.25
CA THR A 10 15.03 1.22 -8.05
C THR A 10 14.08 0.52 -9.03
N CYS A 11 14.52 -0.56 -9.69
CA CYS A 11 13.67 -1.34 -10.59
C CYS A 11 12.50 -2.00 -9.84
N LEU A 12 12.75 -2.54 -8.64
CA LEU A 12 11.68 -3.14 -7.82
C LEU A 12 10.65 -2.08 -7.41
N ARG A 13 11.10 -0.90 -6.97
CA ARG A 13 10.22 0.21 -6.61
C ARG A 13 9.39 0.68 -7.81
N ALA A 14 10.02 0.86 -8.97
CA ALA A 14 9.33 1.26 -10.20
C ALA A 14 8.27 0.24 -10.63
N ARG A 15 8.61 -1.06 -10.58
CA ARG A 15 7.66 -2.13 -10.92
C ARG A 15 6.47 -2.17 -9.95
N SER A 16 6.73 -2.01 -8.66
CA SER A 16 5.67 -2.01 -7.64
C SER A 16 4.71 -0.84 -7.86
N ARG A 17 5.23 0.33 -8.24
CA ARG A 17 4.41 1.50 -8.60
C ARG A 17 3.56 1.27 -9.84
N ALA A 18 4.12 0.69 -10.89
CA ALA A 18 3.38 0.37 -12.10
C ALA A 18 2.26 -0.68 -11.86
N LEU A 19 2.49 -1.62 -10.95
CA LEU A 19 1.43 -2.57 -10.53
C LEU A 19 0.34 -1.87 -9.72
N CYS A 20 0.72 -0.96 -8.83
CA CYS A 20 -0.24 -0.16 -8.08
C CYS A 20 -1.09 0.72 -9.00
N SER A 21 -0.49 1.39 -9.99
CA SER A 21 -1.26 2.22 -10.94
C SER A 21 -2.22 1.37 -11.77
N LEU A 22 -1.79 0.19 -12.22
CA LEU A 22 -2.67 -0.74 -12.92
C LEU A 22 -3.89 -1.16 -12.09
N GLU A 23 -3.69 -1.49 -10.81
CA GLU A 23 -4.78 -1.93 -9.93
C GLU A 23 -5.79 -0.80 -9.67
N LEU A 24 -5.29 0.42 -9.44
CA LEU A 24 -6.12 1.61 -9.23
C LEU A 24 -6.95 1.95 -10.48
N LEU A 25 -6.35 1.86 -11.67
CA LEU A 25 -7.01 2.10 -12.95
C LEU A 25 -7.98 0.99 -13.36
N THR A 26 -7.80 -0.24 -12.87
CA THR A 26 -8.69 -1.36 -13.18
C THR A 26 -9.96 -1.30 -12.33
N HIS A 27 -9.86 -0.79 -11.10
CA HIS A 27 -10.96 -0.71 -10.14
C HIS A 27 -11.21 0.75 -9.69
N GLU A 28 -11.31 1.67 -10.66
CA GLU A 28 -11.40 3.11 -10.36
C GLU A 28 -12.57 3.46 -9.43
N ASP A 29 -13.73 2.83 -9.63
CA ASP A 29 -14.96 3.09 -8.87
C ASP A 29 -14.80 2.81 -7.37
N ASP A 30 -14.00 1.81 -7.00
CA ASP A 30 -13.76 1.43 -5.61
C ASP A 30 -12.83 2.42 -4.89
N TYR A 31 -11.89 3.02 -5.63
CA TYR A 31 -10.85 3.89 -5.06
C TYR A 31 -11.17 5.38 -5.18
N PHE A 32 -12.06 5.78 -6.10
CA PHE A 32 -12.31 7.18 -6.43
C PHE A 32 -12.70 8.03 -5.21
N ALA A 33 -13.62 7.53 -4.37
CA ALA A 33 -14.06 8.25 -3.18
C ALA A 33 -12.91 8.47 -2.16
N PHE A 34 -12.02 7.49 -2.01
CA PHE A 34 -10.87 7.59 -1.11
C PHE A 34 -9.80 8.52 -1.66
N ILE A 35 -9.54 8.47 -2.97
CA ILE A 35 -8.58 9.36 -3.64
C ILE A 35 -9.03 10.82 -3.51
N LEU A 36 -10.32 11.11 -3.67
CA LEU A 36 -10.84 12.47 -3.52
C LEU A 36 -10.66 13.02 -2.09
N GLY A 37 -10.76 12.14 -1.08
CA GLY A 37 -10.51 12.50 0.31
C GLY A 37 -9.04 12.77 0.64
N LEU A 38 -8.12 12.02 0.02
CA LEU A 38 -6.67 12.15 0.24
C LEU A 38 -6.05 13.29 -0.57
N ALA A 39 -6.39 13.37 -1.86
CA ALA A 39 -5.81 14.28 -2.83
C ALA A 39 -6.93 15.03 -3.57
N PRO A 40 -7.54 16.07 -2.96
CA PRO A 40 -8.67 16.80 -3.54
C PRO A 40 -8.31 17.58 -4.82
N HIS A 41 -7.01 17.77 -5.07
CA HIS A 41 -6.49 18.38 -6.29
C HIS A 41 -6.48 17.39 -7.48
N CYS A 42 -6.62 16.09 -7.24
CA CYS A 42 -6.71 15.07 -8.26
C CYS A 42 -8.17 14.83 -8.66
N ALA A 43 -8.57 15.35 -9.82
CA ALA A 43 -9.94 15.22 -10.32
C ALA A 43 -10.29 13.80 -10.81
N THR A 44 -9.29 12.98 -11.15
CA THR A 44 -9.47 11.62 -11.67
C THR A 44 -8.44 10.66 -11.06
N VAL A 45 -8.76 9.36 -11.04
CA VAL A 45 -7.83 8.29 -10.63
C VAL A 45 -6.58 8.30 -11.50
N GLN A 46 -6.73 8.56 -12.80
CA GLN A 46 -5.62 8.68 -13.72
C GLN A 46 -4.69 9.86 -13.38
N HIS A 47 -5.23 11.00 -12.96
CA HIS A 47 -4.42 12.13 -12.54
C HIS A 47 -3.61 11.77 -11.29
N PHE A 48 -4.25 11.15 -10.31
CA PHE A 48 -3.60 10.64 -9.09
C PHE A 48 -2.50 9.62 -9.41
N CYS A 49 -2.72 8.71 -10.35
CA CYS A 49 -1.70 7.75 -10.77
C CYS A 49 -0.45 8.46 -11.33
N ASN A 50 -0.63 9.47 -12.17
CA ASN A 50 0.48 10.18 -12.79
C ASN A 50 1.26 11.05 -11.79
N THR A 51 0.58 11.72 -10.85
CA THR A 51 1.21 12.67 -9.93
C THR A 51 1.73 12.03 -8.65
N GLU A 52 0.96 11.10 -8.07
CA GLU A 52 1.25 10.54 -6.75
C GLU A 52 1.80 9.11 -6.79
N VAL A 53 1.42 8.30 -7.77
CA VAL A 53 1.79 6.87 -7.83
C VAL A 53 3.06 6.63 -8.65
N GLU A 54 3.10 7.14 -9.88
CA GLU A 54 4.19 6.89 -10.84
C GLU A 54 5.39 7.82 -10.63
N ALA A 55 5.17 8.97 -9.98
CA ALA A 55 6.23 9.89 -9.64
C ALA A 55 7.27 9.23 -8.70
N VAL A 56 8.55 9.29 -9.10
CA VAL A 56 9.62 8.54 -8.42
C VAL A 56 9.88 9.06 -7.00
N HIS A 57 9.60 10.34 -6.75
CA HIS A 57 9.92 11.07 -5.52
C HIS A 57 8.73 11.26 -4.57
N THR A 58 7.60 10.63 -4.85
CA THR A 58 6.41 10.70 -3.99
C THR A 58 6.39 9.55 -3.01
N ASP A 59 6.04 9.84 -1.77
CA ASP A 59 5.85 8.83 -0.73
C ASP A 59 4.56 8.04 -0.93
N ALA A 60 4.55 6.80 -0.47
CA ALA A 60 3.38 5.94 -0.62
C ALA A 60 2.41 6.12 0.55
N ASP A 61 1.13 6.30 0.26
CA ASP A 61 0.04 6.39 1.24
C ASP A 61 -0.70 5.04 1.36
N GLN A 62 -1.60 4.96 2.34
CA GLN A 62 -2.41 3.79 2.65
C GLN A 62 -3.18 3.24 1.44
N ILE A 63 -3.72 4.11 0.58
CA ILE A 63 -4.45 3.68 -0.63
C ILE A 63 -3.54 2.85 -1.56
N GLN A 64 -2.30 3.31 -1.76
CA GLN A 64 -1.33 2.62 -2.61
C GLN A 64 -0.86 1.30 -1.97
N ILE A 65 -0.73 1.25 -0.65
CA ILE A 65 -0.39 0.03 0.08
C ILE A 65 -1.49 -1.02 -0.10
N ILE A 66 -2.75 -0.63 0.06
CA ILE A 66 -3.90 -1.54 -0.08
C ILE A 66 -4.04 -2.04 -1.52
N ALA A 67 -3.93 -1.14 -2.51
CA ALA A 67 -3.99 -1.51 -3.91
C ALA A 67 -2.85 -2.49 -4.28
N LEU A 68 -1.63 -2.21 -3.84
CA LEU A 68 -0.49 -3.10 -4.09
C LEU A 68 -0.66 -4.46 -3.41
N ALA A 69 -1.20 -4.50 -2.17
CA ALA A 69 -1.48 -5.73 -1.45
C ALA A 69 -2.49 -6.61 -2.20
N LYS A 70 -3.56 -6.01 -2.72
CA LYS A 70 -4.55 -6.69 -3.56
C LYS A 70 -3.94 -7.20 -4.86
N ALA A 71 -3.16 -6.37 -5.55
CA ALA A 71 -2.48 -6.75 -6.79
C ALA A 71 -1.49 -7.93 -6.62
N TRP A 72 -0.93 -8.09 -5.42
CA TRP A 72 -0.04 -9.21 -5.07
C TRP A 72 -0.75 -10.40 -4.41
N GLY A 73 -2.02 -10.27 -4.04
CA GLY A 73 -2.74 -11.29 -3.27
C GLY A 73 -2.15 -11.50 -1.87
N VAL A 74 -1.62 -10.45 -1.24
CA VAL A 74 -1.00 -10.49 0.09
C VAL A 74 -1.93 -9.85 1.10
N ARG A 75 -2.01 -10.41 2.30
CA ARG A 75 -2.76 -9.80 3.41
C ARG A 75 -1.86 -8.80 4.14
N VAL A 76 -2.36 -7.58 4.34
CA VAL A 76 -1.63 -6.53 5.05
C VAL A 76 -2.38 -6.14 6.32
N ARG A 77 -1.68 -6.18 7.45
CA ARG A 77 -2.14 -5.68 8.75
C ARG A 77 -1.43 -4.37 9.04
N ILE A 78 -2.16 -3.29 9.24
CA ILE A 78 -1.61 -1.97 9.58
C ILE A 78 -1.93 -1.67 11.04
N ALA A 79 -0.91 -1.60 11.89
CA ALA A 79 -1.02 -1.19 13.29
C ALA A 79 -0.65 0.30 13.42
N TYR A 80 -1.61 1.11 13.85
CA TYR A 80 -1.44 2.55 14.06
C TYR A 80 -0.84 2.80 15.44
N LEU A 81 0.34 3.40 15.46
CA LEU A 81 0.95 3.95 16.66
C LEU A 81 0.70 5.46 16.69
N ASP A 82 -0.44 5.84 17.26
CA ASP A 82 -0.79 7.23 17.52
C ASP A 82 -0.80 7.52 19.02
N ALA A 83 -1.01 8.79 19.37
CA ALA A 83 -1.12 9.23 20.76
C ALA A 83 -2.52 8.93 21.35
N THR A 84 -3.29 8.03 20.74
CA THR A 84 -4.62 7.70 21.22
C THR A 84 -4.53 7.05 22.60
N PRO A 85 -5.31 7.52 23.59
CA PRO A 85 -5.25 6.99 24.94
C PRO A 85 -5.71 5.53 24.96
N GLY A 86 -4.78 4.61 25.18
CA GLY A 86 -5.02 3.17 25.26
C GLY A 86 -3.71 2.38 25.39
N MET A 87 -3.79 1.14 25.89
CA MET A 87 -2.63 0.21 25.91
C MET A 87 -2.55 -0.66 24.64
N THR A 88 -3.50 -0.51 23.72
CA THR A 88 -3.61 -1.31 22.49
C THR A 88 -3.55 -0.40 21.27
N ALA A 89 -2.68 -0.75 20.31
CA ALA A 89 -2.63 -0.08 19.02
C ALA A 89 -3.91 -0.38 18.21
N SER A 90 -4.41 0.60 17.47
CA SER A 90 -5.51 0.38 16.52
C SER A 90 -4.98 -0.41 15.34
N GLU A 91 -5.58 -1.55 15.04
CA GLU A 91 -5.18 -2.41 13.92
C GLU A 91 -6.25 -2.43 12.84
N ILE A 92 -5.83 -2.32 11.57
CA ILE A 92 -6.68 -2.48 10.40
C ILE A 92 -6.09 -3.58 9.52
N VAL A 93 -6.91 -4.54 9.10
CA VAL A 93 -6.49 -5.68 8.28
C VAL A 93 -7.15 -5.60 6.91
N PHE A 94 -6.36 -5.73 5.85
CA PHE A 94 -6.83 -5.73 4.46
C PHE A 94 -6.33 -6.99 3.73
N PRO A 95 -7.19 -7.69 2.97
CA PRO A 95 -8.66 -7.59 2.95
C PRO A 95 -9.30 -8.12 4.25
N GLU A 96 -10.42 -7.52 4.67
CA GLU A 96 -11.14 -7.87 5.93
C GLU A 96 -11.71 -9.29 5.90
N ASP A 97 -12.18 -9.75 4.74
CA ASP A 97 -12.81 -11.06 4.56
C ASP A 97 -11.81 -12.24 4.65
N GLY A 98 -10.51 -11.94 4.74
CA GLY A 98 -9.46 -12.93 4.79
C GLY A 98 -9.30 -13.77 3.51
N SER A 99 -10.10 -13.52 2.48
CA SER A 99 -10.06 -14.14 1.16
C SER A 99 -8.87 -13.61 0.34
N VAL A 100 -7.66 -13.97 0.74
CA VAL A 100 -6.65 -14.23 -0.28
C VAL A 100 -6.98 -15.62 -0.83
N ASP A 101 -7.15 -15.73 -2.15
CA ASP A 101 -7.56 -16.96 -2.82
C ASP A 101 -6.78 -18.17 -2.24
N ALA A 102 -7.48 -18.96 -1.42
CA ALA A 102 -6.94 -20.07 -0.64
C ALA A 102 -6.49 -21.26 -1.51
N ALA A 103 -6.23 -21.03 -2.80
CA ALA A 103 -5.70 -22.00 -3.74
C ALA A 103 -4.18 -22.21 -3.58
N ALA A 104 -3.46 -21.33 -2.86
CA ALA A 104 -2.00 -21.37 -2.77
C ALA A 104 -1.47 -21.15 -1.34
N GLY A 105 -1.74 -22.08 -0.43
CA GLY A 105 -1.09 -22.11 0.88
C GLY A 105 -1.53 -20.98 1.84
N ALA A 106 -0.93 -20.94 3.02
CA ALA A 106 -1.29 -19.97 4.06
C ALA A 106 -1.15 -18.52 3.53
N PRO A 107 -2.08 -17.61 3.88
CA PRO A 107 -1.96 -16.20 3.53
C PRO A 107 -0.59 -15.66 3.94
N VAL A 108 0.18 -15.12 3.01
CA VAL A 108 1.34 -14.30 3.38
C VAL A 108 0.76 -13.06 4.05
N GLU A 109 0.92 -12.97 5.37
CA GLU A 109 0.50 -11.81 6.17
C GLU A 109 1.71 -10.92 6.46
N VAL A 110 1.63 -9.66 6.04
CA VAL A 110 2.63 -8.63 6.31
C VAL A 110 2.06 -7.66 7.33
N THR A 111 2.74 -7.50 8.46
CA THR A 111 2.38 -6.50 9.47
C THR A 111 3.20 -5.23 9.24
N LEU A 112 2.51 -4.13 9.02
CA LEU A 112 3.06 -2.79 8.90
C LEU A 112 2.71 -1.97 10.13
N LEU A 113 3.69 -1.25 10.64
CA LEU A 113 3.53 -0.30 11.72
C LEU A 113 3.46 1.10 11.11
N TYR A 114 2.33 1.77 11.30
CA TYR A 114 2.15 3.14 10.84
C TYR A 114 2.49 4.12 11.96
N ARG A 115 3.42 5.02 11.66
CA ARG A 115 3.73 6.23 12.42
C ARG A 115 3.48 7.42 11.50
N PRO A 116 3.13 8.62 11.99
CA PRO A 116 2.89 9.77 11.12
C PRO A 116 4.07 10.02 10.17
N GLY A 117 3.85 9.78 8.87
CA GLY A 117 4.86 9.91 7.80
C GLY A 117 5.83 8.73 7.65
N HIS A 118 5.63 7.59 8.30
CA HIS A 118 6.53 6.44 8.20
C HIS A 118 5.83 5.08 8.35
N TYR A 119 6.22 4.13 7.50
CA TYR A 119 5.82 2.73 7.60
C TYR A 119 7.02 1.84 7.91
N ASP A 120 6.91 1.02 8.96
CA ASP A 120 7.90 0.00 9.31
C ASP A 120 7.31 -1.39 9.16
N VAL A 121 8.16 -2.38 8.90
CA VAL A 121 7.74 -3.79 8.91
C VAL A 121 7.85 -4.33 10.34
N ALA A 122 6.75 -4.81 10.88
CA ALA A 122 6.70 -5.50 12.15
C ALA A 122 6.81 -7.01 11.92
N TYR A 123 7.68 -7.67 12.68
CA TYR A 123 7.85 -9.12 12.62
C TYR A 123 7.14 -9.75 13.83
N ALA A 124 6.12 -10.56 13.55
CA ALA A 124 5.55 -11.44 14.56
C ALA A 124 6.60 -12.48 15.00
N LYS A 125 6.54 -12.88 16.27
CA LYS A 125 7.46 -13.86 16.86
C LYS A 125 7.03 -15.29 16.56
#